data_AF-A0A2V8G3L9-F1
#
_entry.id   AF-A0A2V8G3L9-F1
#
_cell.length_a   1.000
_cell.length_b   1.000
_cell.length_c   1.000
_cell.angle_alpha   90.00
_cell.angle_beta   90.00
_cell.angle_gamma   90.00
#
_symmetry.space_group_name_H-M   'P 1'
#
loop_
_entity.id
_entity.type
_entity.pdbx_description
1 polymer ?
#
loop_
_entity_poly.entity_id
_entity_poly.type
_entity_poly.pdbx_seq_one_letter_code
_entity_poly.pdbx_strand_id
1 'polypeptide(L)'
;MIKRVVPAMIVWMAAAPVAAQSGATGGPRTLKWSIEVHGGANAPTNPSGGTSALPPPGVTFSTLVGRDSRRVPSWYFGDGASLLNQIAQSLFTSARITPLDDFARAPIARRRTGASVGARLTRTLSPRFSVELAVDYHAAPLRLRDDATSAVEPTRASFVTAWNAILATGPFFTPLVTSKMTPSGGRGGQYVTTGVLNVALTTGRRTTPYASVGAGMISARSSAQPRVDLIGNYQFQILGVVPINETDSIHIRADTSAHRAAAVIGGGVEFAASPRWGIRVDARDLLSGNRTSTRGCDGDARVHHRVPDDAKPAVQHRERRHLHAERIGDPGIPDLQRHGYPA
;
A
#
# COMPACT_ATOMS: atom_id res chain seq x y z
N MET A 1 9.19 13.60 26.02
CA MET A 1 8.05 12.93 25.34
C MET A 1 7.65 11.71 26.16
N ILE A 2 6.48 11.76 26.81
CA ILE A 2 6.02 10.81 27.81
C ILE A 2 5.66 9.49 27.12
N LYS A 3 6.44 8.43 27.35
CA LYS A 3 6.13 7.07 26.90
C LYS A 3 4.95 6.55 27.72
N ARG A 4 3.75 6.57 27.13
CA ARG A 4 2.59 5.85 27.68
C ARG A 4 2.83 4.35 27.52
N VAL A 5 3.27 3.71 28.59
CA VAL A 5 3.23 2.26 28.75
C VAL A 5 1.75 1.89 28.89
N VAL A 6 1.16 1.32 27.84
CA VAL A 6 -0.17 0.73 27.93
C VAL A 6 0.01 -0.66 28.54
N PRO A 7 -0.63 -0.98 29.68
CA PRO A 7 -0.52 -2.29 30.28
C PRO A 7 -1.12 -3.33 29.32
N ALA A 8 -0.28 -4.23 28.83
CA ALA A 8 -0.72 -5.39 28.06
C ALA A 8 -1.56 -6.28 29.00
N MET A 9 -2.86 -6.31 28.75
CA MET A 9 -3.79 -7.19 29.45
C MET A 9 -3.46 -8.64 29.07
N ILE A 10 -2.93 -9.39 30.02
CA ILE A 10 -2.57 -10.81 29.87
C ILE A 10 -3.88 -11.61 29.79
N VAL A 11 -4.30 -11.95 28.58
CA VAL A 11 -5.41 -12.88 28.38
C VAL A 11 -4.86 -14.29 28.53
N TRP A 12 -5.21 -14.94 29.65
CA TRP A 12 -4.99 -16.37 29.87
C TRP A 12 -6.00 -17.15 29.00
N MET A 13 -5.57 -17.62 27.83
CA MET A 13 -6.29 -18.70 27.14
C MET A 13 -5.51 -20.00 27.34
N ALA A 14 -6.19 -20.99 27.93
CA ALA A 14 -5.68 -22.33 28.16
C ALA A 14 -5.25 -22.95 26.82
N ALA A 15 -3.95 -23.15 26.64
CA ALA A 15 -3.42 -23.98 25.58
C ALA A 15 -3.82 -25.44 25.86
N ALA A 16 -4.47 -26.08 24.89
CA ALA A 16 -4.74 -27.51 24.95
C ALA A 16 -3.40 -28.28 25.00
N PRO A 17 -3.30 -29.38 25.77
CA PRO A 17 -2.05 -30.15 25.87
C PRO A 17 -1.80 -30.85 24.53
N VAL A 18 -0.77 -30.41 23.80
CA VAL A 18 -0.32 -31.10 22.59
C VAL A 18 0.79 -32.08 22.97
N ALA A 19 0.58 -33.32 22.56
CA ALA A 19 1.47 -34.43 22.81
C ALA A 19 2.71 -34.38 21.88
N ALA A 20 3.90 -34.10 22.43
CA ALA A 20 5.22 -34.44 21.85
C ALA A 20 5.59 -35.95 21.83
N GLN A 21 5.38 -36.67 20.73
CA GLN A 21 5.87 -38.05 20.59
C GLN A 21 7.39 -38.10 20.37
N SER A 22 8.14 -38.73 21.29
CA SER A 22 9.55 -39.12 21.09
C SER A 22 9.66 -40.64 21.14
N GLY A 23 9.96 -41.27 20.00
CA GLY A 23 10.22 -42.70 19.90
C GLY A 23 11.59 -43.11 20.45
N ALA A 24 11.66 -44.39 20.84
CA ALA A 24 12.83 -45.21 21.18
C ALA A 24 13.19 -45.42 22.68
N THR A 25 13.32 -46.71 22.96
CA THR A 25 13.57 -47.48 24.18
C THR A 25 14.96 -47.25 24.81
N GLY A 26 15.02 -47.25 26.15
CA GLY A 26 16.26 -47.49 26.94
C GLY A 26 16.77 -46.31 27.79
N GLY A 27 16.67 -46.46 29.13
CA GLY A 27 17.31 -45.65 30.19
C GLY A 27 16.80 -44.21 30.39
N PRO A 28 17.03 -43.55 31.55
CA PRO A 28 16.80 -42.11 31.73
C PRO A 28 17.83 -41.33 30.92
N ARG A 29 17.69 -41.37 29.59
CA ARG A 29 18.44 -40.51 28.69
C ARG A 29 17.95 -39.09 28.92
N THR A 30 18.83 -38.22 29.39
CA THR A 30 18.66 -36.77 29.25
C THR A 30 18.41 -36.50 27.77
N LEU A 31 17.15 -36.25 27.40
CA LEU A 31 16.76 -36.01 26.02
C LEU A 31 17.54 -34.79 25.51
N LYS A 32 18.49 -35.03 24.60
CA LYS A 32 19.33 -33.98 24.02
C LYS A 32 18.56 -33.12 23.03
N TRP A 33 17.47 -33.66 22.47
CA TRP A 33 16.61 -33.00 21.50
C TRP A 33 15.16 -33.15 21.91
N SER A 34 14.38 -32.09 21.72
CA SER A 34 12.92 -32.11 21.87
C SER A 34 12.25 -31.39 20.71
N ILE A 35 11.09 -31.89 20.33
CA ILE A 35 10.21 -31.29 19.32
C ILE A 35 8.91 -30.93 20.03
N GLU A 36 8.45 -29.71 19.81
CA GLU A 36 7.20 -29.20 20.38
C GLU A 36 6.38 -28.54 19.28
N VAL A 37 5.07 -28.79 19.30
CA VAL A 37 4.07 -28.07 18.51
C VAL A 37 3.24 -27.26 19.47
N HIS A 38 3.05 -25.97 19.17
CA HIS A 38 2.40 -25.04 20.08
C HIS A 38 1.42 -24.12 19.36
N GLY A 39 0.45 -23.62 20.11
CA GLY A 39 -0.48 -22.57 19.71
C GLY A 39 -0.35 -21.37 20.65
N GLY A 40 -0.67 -20.18 20.15
CA GLY A 40 -0.56 -18.96 20.94
C GLY A 40 -1.33 -17.78 20.36
N ALA A 41 -1.15 -16.62 20.98
CA ALA A 41 -1.67 -15.35 20.51
C ALA A 41 -0.52 -14.35 20.32
N ASN A 42 -0.65 -13.49 19.32
CA ASN A 42 0.32 -12.43 19.05
C ASN A 42 -0.35 -11.06 19.16
N ALA A 43 0.29 -10.13 19.89
CA ALA A 43 -0.15 -8.74 20.01
C ALA A 43 0.84 -7.82 19.26
N PRO A 44 0.57 -7.44 18.01
CA PRO A 44 1.51 -6.64 17.23
C PRO A 44 1.51 -5.17 17.70
N THR A 45 2.69 -4.57 17.85
CA THR A 45 2.84 -3.12 17.96
C THR A 45 2.73 -2.48 16.59
N ASN A 46 1.75 -1.61 16.38
CA ASN A 46 1.57 -0.90 15.12
C ASN A 46 2.35 0.43 15.13
N PRO A 47 2.96 0.83 14.01
CA PRO A 47 3.55 2.16 13.89
C PRO A 47 2.48 3.24 14.07
N SER A 48 2.85 4.31 14.77
CA SER A 48 2.01 5.48 15.00
C SER A 48 2.06 6.51 13.86
N GLY A 49 2.97 6.35 12.89
CA GLY A 49 3.17 7.26 11.77
C GLY A 49 3.60 6.52 10.49
N GLY A 50 3.48 7.18 9.34
CA GLY A 50 4.03 6.73 8.05
C GLY A 50 4.97 7.79 7.47
N THR A 51 5.96 7.38 6.69
CA THR A 51 6.71 8.30 5.83
C THR A 51 5.97 8.43 4.52
N SER A 52 5.40 9.60 4.22
CA SER A 52 4.86 9.89 2.90
C SER A 52 5.61 11.05 2.25
N ALA A 53 5.86 10.91 0.95
CA ALA A 53 6.23 12.00 0.08
C ALA A 53 5.10 12.13 -0.94
N LEU A 54 4.46 13.29 -0.97
CA LEU A 54 3.54 13.62 -2.05
C LEU A 54 4.37 13.79 -3.35
N PRO A 55 3.79 13.52 -4.53
CA PRO A 55 4.42 13.89 -5.79
C PRO A 55 4.84 15.36 -5.79
N PRO A 56 5.98 15.69 -6.44
CA PRO A 56 6.40 17.08 -6.54
C PRO A 56 5.36 17.93 -7.28
N PRO A 57 5.33 19.24 -7.01
CA PRO A 57 4.58 20.21 -7.79
C PRO A 57 4.77 20.03 -9.30
N GLY A 58 3.67 20.07 -10.07
CA GLY A 58 3.78 20.02 -11.52
C GLY A 58 4.21 21.36 -12.13
N VAL A 59 4.67 21.27 -13.38
CA VAL A 59 5.21 22.41 -14.13
C VAL A 59 4.15 23.49 -14.38
N THR A 60 4.55 24.75 -14.25
CA THR A 60 3.73 25.92 -14.57
C THR A 60 3.68 26.15 -16.08
N PHE A 61 2.56 26.66 -16.58
CA PHE A 61 2.38 27.07 -17.98
C PHE A 61 1.45 28.29 -18.06
N SER A 62 1.65 29.13 -19.07
CA SER A 62 0.75 30.27 -19.30
C SER A 62 -0.49 29.83 -20.07
N THR A 63 -1.65 30.30 -19.63
CA THR A 63 -2.94 30.07 -20.32
C THR A 63 -3.10 31.04 -21.49
N LEU A 64 -4.05 30.75 -22.37
CA LEU A 64 -4.42 31.61 -23.51
C LEU A 64 -4.85 33.03 -23.09
N VAL A 65 -5.23 33.24 -21.84
CA VAL A 65 -5.61 34.54 -21.27
C VAL A 65 -4.48 35.20 -20.47
N GLY A 66 -3.23 34.73 -20.64
CA GLY A 66 -2.05 35.31 -20.00
C GLY A 66 -1.94 35.08 -18.49
N ARG A 67 -2.75 34.16 -17.93
CA ARG A 67 -2.67 33.76 -16.52
C ARG A 67 -1.81 32.52 -16.36
N ASP A 68 -1.01 32.48 -15.31
CA ASP A 68 -0.26 31.28 -14.97
C ASP A 68 -1.20 30.18 -14.46
N SER A 69 -1.02 28.99 -15.00
CA SER A 69 -1.64 27.75 -14.54
C SER A 69 -0.54 26.72 -14.35
N ARG A 70 -0.90 25.52 -13.91
CA ARG A 70 0.05 24.43 -13.75
C ARG A 70 -0.61 23.09 -13.98
N ARG A 71 0.19 22.15 -14.48
CA ARG A 71 -0.23 20.76 -14.54
C ARG A 71 -0.23 20.23 -13.11
N VAL A 72 -1.32 19.58 -12.70
CA VAL A 72 -1.44 19.00 -11.36
C VAL A 72 -1.47 17.48 -11.48
N PRO A 73 -0.72 16.74 -10.66
CA PRO A 73 -0.70 15.27 -10.70
C PRO A 73 -2.05 14.68 -10.25
N SER A 74 -2.74 15.36 -9.33
CA SER A 74 -4.09 15.03 -8.91
C SER A 74 -4.74 16.24 -8.22
N TRP A 75 -6.05 16.35 -8.32
CA TRP A 75 -6.88 17.33 -7.62
C TRP A 75 -7.14 16.97 -6.16
N TYR A 76 -6.93 15.73 -5.73
CA TYR A 76 -7.27 15.29 -4.36
C TYR A 76 -6.20 15.59 -3.30
N PHE A 77 -4.97 15.95 -3.67
CA PHE A 77 -3.88 16.25 -2.72
C PHE A 77 -2.98 17.38 -3.19
N GLY A 78 -2.19 17.91 -2.24
CA GLY A 78 -1.11 18.87 -2.46
C GLY A 78 -1.53 20.07 -3.31
N ASP A 79 -0.74 20.34 -4.35
CA ASP A 79 -0.89 21.51 -5.20
C ASP A 79 -2.18 21.50 -6.03
N GLY A 80 -2.70 20.33 -6.42
CA GLY A 80 -3.95 20.28 -7.17
C GLY A 80 -5.15 20.61 -6.30
N ALA A 81 -5.24 20.06 -5.09
CA ALA A 81 -6.30 20.43 -4.15
C ALA A 81 -6.26 21.93 -3.82
N SER A 82 -5.05 22.48 -3.67
CA SER A 82 -4.84 23.91 -3.45
C SER A 82 -5.30 24.75 -4.65
N LEU A 83 -4.92 24.36 -5.87
CA LEU A 83 -5.33 25.05 -7.10
C LEU A 83 -6.84 25.01 -7.30
N LEU A 84 -7.49 23.86 -7.06
CA LEU A 84 -8.95 23.73 -7.19
C LEU A 84 -9.68 24.66 -6.23
N ASN A 85 -9.18 24.76 -4.99
CA ASN A 85 -9.73 25.66 -3.99
C ASN A 85 -9.52 27.15 -4.33
N GLN A 86 -8.40 27.50 -4.97
CA GLN A 86 -8.15 28.85 -5.50
C GLN A 86 -9.07 29.18 -6.67
N ILE A 87 -9.29 28.24 -7.60
CA ILE A 87 -10.25 28.39 -8.70
C ILE A 87 -11.64 28.64 -8.13
N ALA A 88 -12.07 27.79 -7.19
CA ALA A 88 -13.35 27.91 -6.52
C ALA A 88 -13.51 29.28 -5.84
N GLN A 89 -12.47 29.78 -5.18
CA GLN A 89 -12.46 31.12 -4.59
C GLN A 89 -12.57 32.24 -5.65
N SER A 90 -11.85 32.13 -6.76
CA SER A 90 -11.88 33.12 -7.84
C SER A 90 -13.24 33.20 -8.55
N LEU A 91 -14.01 32.11 -8.50
CA LEU A 91 -15.36 31.99 -9.03
C LEU A 91 -16.45 32.24 -7.98
N PHE A 92 -16.07 32.74 -6.79
CA PHE A 92 -16.98 33.05 -5.69
C PHE A 92 -17.87 31.89 -5.23
N THR A 93 -17.49 30.64 -5.50
CA THR A 93 -18.14 29.47 -4.90
C THR A 93 -17.56 29.22 -3.51
N SER A 94 -18.37 28.70 -2.60
CA SER A 94 -17.97 28.27 -1.26
C SER A 94 -17.57 26.79 -1.19
N ALA A 95 -17.84 26.00 -2.23
CA ALA A 95 -17.49 24.59 -2.29
C ALA A 95 -15.97 24.42 -2.39
N ARG A 96 -15.39 23.61 -1.48
CA ARG A 96 -13.95 23.36 -1.41
C ARG A 96 -13.69 21.86 -1.34
N ILE A 97 -12.61 21.41 -1.96
CA ILE A 97 -12.12 20.05 -1.78
C ILE A 97 -11.33 19.95 -0.48
N THR A 98 -11.58 18.89 0.28
CA THR A 98 -10.78 18.52 1.45
C THR A 98 -9.57 17.71 0.99
N PRO A 99 -8.33 18.21 1.15
CA PRO A 99 -7.13 17.51 0.68
C PRO A 99 -6.87 16.20 1.43
N LEU A 100 -6.29 15.22 0.75
CA LEU A 100 -5.92 13.92 1.34
C LEU A 100 -4.58 13.94 2.08
N ASP A 101 -3.92 15.10 2.17
CA ASP A 101 -2.55 15.25 2.64
C ASP A 101 -2.32 14.70 4.06
N ASP A 102 -3.26 14.94 4.97
CA ASP A 102 -3.19 14.45 6.35
C ASP A 102 -3.34 12.92 6.41
N PHE A 103 -4.21 12.36 5.56
CA PHE A 103 -4.37 10.92 5.45
C PHE A 103 -3.14 10.27 4.83
N ALA A 104 -2.51 10.91 3.84
CA ALA A 104 -1.28 10.41 3.21
C ALA A 104 -0.13 10.29 4.22
N ARG A 105 -0.07 11.16 5.24
CA ARG A 105 0.95 11.14 6.31
C ARG A 105 0.63 10.13 7.44
N ALA A 106 -0.58 9.60 7.49
CA ALA A 106 -1.01 8.64 8.51
C ALA A 106 -0.69 7.18 8.09
N PRO A 107 -0.51 6.26 9.06
CA PRO A 107 -0.42 4.83 8.76
C PRO A 107 -1.79 4.33 8.28
N ILE A 108 -1.85 3.78 7.06
CA ILE A 108 -3.11 3.35 6.41
C ILE A 108 -3.57 1.95 6.82
N ALA A 109 -2.66 1.14 7.37
CA ALA A 109 -2.91 -0.25 7.73
C ALA A 109 -2.52 -0.51 9.19
N ARG A 110 -3.27 -1.41 9.84
CA ARG A 110 -2.97 -1.91 11.18
C ARG A 110 -3.01 -3.43 11.19
N ARG A 111 -2.11 -4.03 11.95
CA ARG A 111 -2.17 -5.44 12.34
C ARG A 111 -3.04 -5.57 13.59
N ARG A 112 -3.96 -6.52 13.57
CA ARG A 112 -4.73 -6.90 14.77
C ARG A 112 -4.05 -8.06 15.49
N THR A 113 -4.38 -8.22 16.76
CA THR A 113 -4.07 -9.43 17.53
C THR A 113 -4.57 -10.66 16.77
N GLY A 114 -3.75 -11.70 16.69
CA GLY A 114 -4.05 -12.91 15.94
C GLY A 114 -3.65 -14.17 16.69
N ALA A 115 -4.16 -15.31 16.24
CA ALA A 115 -3.70 -16.62 16.68
C ALA A 115 -2.42 -17.00 15.93
N SER A 116 -1.56 -17.75 16.62
CA SER A 116 -0.35 -18.33 16.07
C SER A 116 -0.33 -19.84 16.28
N VAL A 117 0.26 -20.54 15.33
CA VAL A 117 0.59 -21.96 15.46
C VAL A 117 2.02 -22.15 14.99
N GLY A 118 2.79 -22.95 15.70
CA GLY A 118 4.20 -23.14 15.40
C GLY A 118 4.73 -24.48 15.83
N ALA A 119 5.95 -24.74 15.39
CA ALA A 119 6.75 -25.86 15.82
C ALA A 119 8.13 -25.36 16.22
N ARG A 120 8.73 -26.01 17.22
CA ARG A 120 10.07 -25.72 17.69
C ARG A 120 10.87 -27.00 17.90
N LEU A 121 12.17 -26.88 17.66
CA LEU A 121 13.18 -27.90 17.90
C LEU A 121 14.17 -27.33 18.93
N THR A 122 14.30 -27.99 20.07
CA THR A 122 15.24 -27.58 21.12
C THR A 122 16.34 -28.61 21.27
N ARG A 123 17.58 -28.14 21.43
CA ARG A 123 18.75 -28.94 21.81
C ARG A 123 19.26 -28.53 23.18
N THR A 124 19.28 -29.46 24.12
CA THR A 124 19.93 -29.27 25.41
C THR A 124 21.45 -29.36 25.24
N LEU A 125 22.15 -28.26 25.54
CA LEU A 125 23.62 -28.20 25.47
C LEU A 125 24.24 -28.57 26.82
N SER A 126 23.62 -28.11 27.90
CA SER A 126 24.00 -28.38 29.30
C SER A 126 22.75 -28.28 30.18
N PRO A 127 22.82 -28.61 31.49
CA PRO A 127 21.69 -28.41 32.40
C PRO A 127 21.18 -26.97 32.47
N ARG A 128 22.01 -25.98 32.10
CA ARG A 128 21.67 -24.55 32.18
C ARG A 128 21.36 -23.91 30.83
N PHE A 129 21.80 -24.52 29.72
CA PHE A 129 21.74 -23.90 28.40
C PHE A 129 21.10 -24.84 27.39
N SER A 130 20.14 -24.32 26.62
CA SER A 130 19.60 -24.99 25.44
C SER A 130 19.45 -24.01 24.28
N VAL A 131 19.55 -24.52 23.05
CA VAL A 131 19.33 -23.74 21.83
C VAL A 131 18.03 -24.20 21.21
N GLU A 132 17.24 -23.26 20.75
CA GLU A 132 15.93 -23.52 20.15
C GLU A 132 15.82 -22.84 18.79
N LEU A 133 15.30 -23.60 17.82
CA LEU A 133 14.88 -23.10 16.52
C LEU A 133 13.35 -23.25 16.44
N ALA A 134 12.65 -22.17 16.14
CA ALA A 134 11.18 -22.18 16.02
C ALA A 134 10.72 -21.57 14.70
N VAL A 135 9.61 -22.09 14.18
CA VAL A 135 8.87 -21.55 13.05
C VAL A 135 7.41 -21.42 13.44
N ASP A 136 6.91 -20.19 13.38
CA ASP A 136 5.56 -19.81 13.74
C ASP A 136 4.82 -19.24 12.52
N TYR A 137 3.59 -19.68 12.32
CA TYR A 137 2.64 -19.04 11.43
C TYR A 137 1.67 -18.20 12.25
N HIS A 138 1.62 -16.89 11.98
CA HIS A 138 0.67 -15.98 12.58
C HIS A 138 -0.43 -15.62 11.59
N ALA A 139 -1.67 -15.95 11.94
CA ALA A 139 -2.87 -15.54 11.22
C ALA A 139 -3.24 -14.10 11.59
N ALA A 140 -2.33 -13.15 11.34
CA ALA A 140 -2.49 -11.74 11.66
C ALA A 140 -2.49 -10.91 10.36
N PRO A 141 -3.64 -10.80 9.67
CA PRO A 141 -3.72 -10.06 8.43
C PRO A 141 -3.39 -8.58 8.66
N LEU A 142 -2.60 -8.01 7.76
CA LEU A 142 -2.56 -6.56 7.58
C LEU A 142 -3.94 -6.17 7.05
N ARG A 143 -4.70 -5.37 7.80
CA ARG A 143 -5.96 -4.81 7.31
C ARG A 143 -5.82 -3.30 7.14
N LEU A 144 -6.53 -2.76 6.16
CA LEU A 144 -6.85 -1.34 6.17
C LEU A 144 -7.45 -1.00 7.53
N ARG A 145 -7.09 0.16 8.06
CA ARG A 145 -7.75 0.63 9.28
C ARG A 145 -9.25 0.72 9.01
N ASP A 146 -10.06 0.39 10.03
CA ASP A 146 -11.51 0.48 9.91
C ASP A 146 -11.96 1.93 9.59
N ASP A 147 -11.12 2.92 9.88
CA ASP A 147 -11.32 4.35 9.59
C ASP A 147 -10.72 4.83 8.25
N ALA A 148 -10.05 3.98 7.47
CA ALA A 148 -9.44 4.40 6.22
C ALA A 148 -10.50 4.88 5.21
N THR A 149 -11.65 4.20 5.16
CA THR A 149 -12.79 4.62 4.35
C THR A 149 -13.37 5.94 4.84
N SER A 150 -13.57 6.10 6.16
CA SER A 150 -14.08 7.35 6.72
C SER A 150 -13.12 8.53 6.55
N ALA A 151 -11.81 8.27 6.43
CA ALA A 151 -10.82 9.32 6.22
C ALA A 151 -10.74 9.79 4.76
N VAL A 152 -11.03 8.90 3.80
CA VAL A 152 -11.00 9.22 2.35
C VAL A 152 -12.35 9.76 1.86
N GLU A 153 -13.45 9.41 2.53
CA GLU A 153 -14.81 9.79 2.14
C GLU A 153 -15.05 11.31 2.05
N PRO A 154 -14.57 12.17 3.00
CA PRO A 154 -14.72 13.61 2.87
C PRO A 154 -14.06 14.16 1.60
N THR A 155 -12.89 13.64 1.24
CA THR A 155 -12.18 14.00 0.02
C THR A 155 -12.95 13.54 -1.23
N ARG A 156 -13.46 12.30 -1.24
CA ARG A 156 -14.32 11.75 -2.32
C ARG A 156 -15.57 12.62 -2.54
N ALA A 157 -16.29 12.94 -1.47
CA ALA A 157 -17.54 13.71 -1.53
C ALA A 157 -17.30 15.17 -1.92
N SER A 158 -16.29 15.81 -1.34
CA SER A 158 -15.95 17.21 -1.62
C SER A 158 -15.41 17.42 -3.02
N PHE A 159 -14.76 16.43 -3.64
CA PHE A 159 -14.39 16.46 -5.06
C PHE A 159 -15.60 16.67 -5.96
N VAL A 160 -16.65 15.87 -5.78
CA VAL A 160 -17.89 15.97 -6.58
C VAL A 160 -18.55 17.34 -6.35
N THR A 161 -18.58 17.78 -5.09
CA THR A 161 -19.22 19.04 -4.71
C THR A 161 -18.48 20.25 -5.30
N ALA A 162 -17.14 20.29 -5.20
CA ALA A 162 -16.32 21.40 -5.69
C ALA A 162 -16.38 21.53 -7.22
N TRP A 163 -16.23 20.42 -7.94
CA TRP A 163 -16.30 20.43 -9.41
C TRP A 163 -17.68 20.84 -9.93
N ASN A 164 -18.77 20.30 -9.37
CA ASN A 164 -20.11 20.72 -9.79
C ASN A 164 -20.34 22.21 -9.56
N ALA A 165 -19.85 22.76 -8.44
CA ALA A 165 -19.99 24.18 -8.16
C ALA A 165 -19.17 25.05 -9.13
N ILE A 166 -17.95 24.64 -9.49
CA ILE A 166 -17.13 25.34 -10.49
C ILE A 166 -17.81 25.30 -11.86
N LEU A 167 -18.29 24.12 -12.27
CA LEU A 167 -18.94 23.93 -13.57
C LEU A 167 -20.28 24.69 -13.67
N ALA A 168 -20.93 25.02 -12.55
CA ALA A 168 -22.13 25.85 -12.53
C ALA A 168 -21.87 27.35 -12.80
N THR A 169 -20.64 27.84 -12.67
CA THR A 169 -20.33 29.28 -12.79
C THR A 169 -19.97 29.76 -14.21
N GLY A 170 -19.74 28.84 -15.14
CA GLY A 170 -19.22 29.16 -16.48
C GLY A 170 -20.12 28.67 -17.61
N PRO A 171 -19.70 28.87 -18.87
CA PRO A 171 -20.40 28.34 -20.04
C PRO A 171 -20.10 26.85 -20.24
N PHE A 172 -20.29 26.06 -19.18
CA PHE A 172 -20.07 24.62 -19.15
C PHE A 172 -21.40 23.90 -19.28
N PHE A 173 -21.47 22.96 -20.22
CA PHE A 173 -22.69 22.22 -20.52
C PHE A 173 -22.51 20.75 -20.21
N THR A 174 -23.63 20.07 -19.92
CA THR A 174 -23.71 18.63 -19.62
C THR A 174 -22.70 18.15 -18.57
N PRO A 175 -22.56 18.84 -17.41
CA PRO A 175 -21.59 18.44 -16.40
C PRO A 175 -21.96 17.08 -15.81
N LEU A 176 -20.99 16.16 -15.80
CA LEU A 176 -21.08 14.89 -15.09
C LEU A 176 -19.80 14.72 -14.28
N VAL A 177 -19.97 14.67 -12.96
CA VAL A 177 -18.84 14.49 -12.04
C VAL A 177 -19.11 13.29 -11.15
N THR A 178 -18.15 12.37 -11.09
CA THR A 178 -18.21 11.20 -10.22
C THR A 178 -16.91 11.04 -9.45
N SER A 179 -16.99 10.44 -8.27
CA SER A 179 -15.82 10.03 -7.50
C SER A 179 -16.14 8.73 -6.79
N LYS A 180 -15.39 7.68 -7.11
CA LYS A 180 -15.58 6.31 -6.61
C LYS A 180 -14.39 5.90 -5.76
N MET A 181 -14.69 5.26 -4.63
CA MET A 181 -13.69 4.65 -3.77
C MET A 181 -13.82 3.14 -3.83
N THR A 182 -12.70 2.45 -4.08
CA THR A 182 -12.65 0.98 -4.09
C THR A 182 -11.56 0.53 -3.10
N PRO A 183 -11.93 0.09 -1.89
CA PRO A 183 -10.98 -0.55 -0.99
C PRO A 183 -10.64 -1.95 -1.51
N SER A 184 -9.36 -2.32 -1.50
CA SER A 184 -8.88 -3.63 -1.89
C SER A 184 -7.84 -4.18 -0.91
N GLY A 185 -7.84 -5.50 -0.73
CA GLY A 185 -6.77 -6.22 -0.01
C GLY A 185 -6.84 -6.22 1.52
N GLY A 186 -6.29 -7.28 2.10
CA GLY A 186 -6.14 -7.48 3.55
C GLY A 186 -6.19 -8.94 4.03
N ARG A 187 -5.87 -9.91 3.17
CA ARG A 187 -5.74 -11.33 3.56
C ARG A 187 -4.27 -11.72 3.50
N GLY A 188 -3.77 -12.30 4.59
CA GLY A 188 -2.39 -12.76 4.67
C GLY A 188 -2.03 -13.21 6.08
N GLY A 189 -1.01 -14.05 6.16
CA GLY A 189 -0.35 -14.42 7.40
C GLY A 189 1.13 -14.08 7.31
N GLN A 190 1.85 -14.28 8.41
CA GLN A 190 3.29 -14.15 8.42
C GLN A 190 3.93 -15.41 8.98
N TYR A 191 5.11 -15.73 8.47
CA TYR A 191 6.00 -16.69 9.08
C TYR A 191 7.01 -15.95 9.94
N VAL A 192 7.24 -16.44 11.13
CA VAL A 192 8.29 -15.97 12.02
C VAL A 192 9.21 -17.15 12.28
N THR A 193 10.48 -16.99 11.92
CA THR A 193 11.52 -17.98 12.22
C THR A 193 12.44 -17.38 13.28
N THR A 194 12.67 -18.08 14.39
CA THR A 194 13.55 -17.59 15.46
C THR A 194 14.59 -18.63 15.84
N GLY A 195 15.81 -18.17 16.13
CA GLY A 195 16.84 -18.93 16.84
C GLY A 195 17.12 -18.27 18.18
N VAL A 196 16.96 -18.99 19.28
CA VAL A 196 17.15 -18.45 20.64
C VAL A 196 18.03 -19.36 21.49
N LEU A 197 18.77 -18.74 22.40
CA LEU A 197 19.42 -19.40 23.54
C LEU A 197 18.50 -19.28 24.75
N ASN A 198 18.16 -20.41 25.35
CA ASN A 198 17.44 -20.46 26.62
C ASN A 198 18.44 -20.70 27.77
N VAL A 199 18.30 -19.93 28.84
CA VAL A 199 19.08 -20.02 30.07
C VAL A 199 18.15 -20.43 31.19
N ALA A 200 18.31 -21.66 31.70
CA ALA A 200 17.56 -22.12 32.85
C ALA A 200 17.99 -21.33 34.10
N LEU A 201 17.02 -20.77 34.83
CA LEU A 201 17.26 -20.01 36.06
C LEU A 201 17.43 -20.93 37.27
N THR A 202 16.83 -22.13 37.21
CA THR A 202 17.02 -23.19 38.19
C THR A 202 17.24 -24.53 37.50
N THR A 203 18.00 -25.45 38.09
CA THR A 203 18.23 -26.79 37.56
C THR A 203 17.67 -27.88 38.49
N GLY A 204 17.24 -29.01 37.94
CA GLY A 204 16.87 -30.20 38.72
C GLY A 204 15.50 -30.17 39.41
N ARG A 205 14.64 -29.20 39.11
CA ARG A 205 13.27 -29.12 39.65
C ARG A 205 12.24 -29.58 38.60
N ARG A 206 11.05 -30.00 39.06
CA ARG A 206 9.91 -30.33 38.18
C ARG A 206 9.44 -29.13 37.35
N THR A 207 9.71 -27.93 37.84
CA THR A 207 9.39 -26.65 37.20
C THR A 207 10.68 -25.89 36.95
N THR A 208 10.96 -25.60 35.67
CA THR A 208 12.20 -24.95 35.23
C THR A 208 11.88 -23.61 34.58
N PRO A 209 11.97 -22.49 35.32
CA PRO A 209 11.93 -21.16 34.72
C PRO A 209 13.18 -20.91 33.88
N TYR A 210 13.03 -20.22 32.75
CA TYR A 210 14.12 -19.85 31.86
C TYR A 210 13.95 -18.43 31.29
N ALA A 211 15.07 -17.84 30.89
CA ALA A 211 15.11 -16.63 30.07
C ALA A 211 15.60 -16.98 28.66
N SER A 212 15.16 -16.22 27.66
CA SER A 212 15.48 -16.44 26.25
C SER A 212 16.01 -15.17 25.61
N VAL A 213 17.04 -15.32 24.77
CA VAL A 213 17.57 -14.25 23.93
C VAL A 213 17.97 -14.81 22.58
N GLY A 214 17.75 -14.05 21.51
CA GLY A 214 18.15 -14.47 20.18
C GLY A 214 17.74 -13.51 19.08
N ALA A 215 17.57 -14.07 17.89
CA ALA A 215 17.19 -13.33 16.70
C ALA A 215 16.18 -14.12 15.87
N GLY A 216 15.49 -13.41 14.98
CA GLY A 216 14.54 -14.01 14.09
C GLY A 216 14.32 -13.22 12.81
N MET A 217 13.56 -13.82 11.91
CA MET A 217 13.14 -13.24 10.65
C MET A 217 11.62 -13.33 10.54
N ILE A 218 10.99 -12.20 10.26
CA ILE A 218 9.56 -12.08 9.99
C ILE A 218 9.40 -11.99 8.48
N SER A 219 8.65 -12.93 7.90
CA SER A 219 8.35 -12.98 6.47
C SER A 219 6.85 -12.82 6.24
N ALA A 220 6.45 -11.76 5.54
CA ALA A 220 5.06 -11.50 5.23
C ALA A 220 4.62 -12.30 4.00
N ARG A 221 3.58 -13.13 4.14
CA ARG A 221 2.93 -13.82 3.01
C ARG A 221 1.75 -12.97 2.54
N SER A 222 2.03 -11.84 1.90
CA SER A 222 0.98 -10.98 1.34
C SER A 222 0.98 -11.08 -0.18
N SER A 223 -0.01 -11.75 -0.76
CA SER A 223 -0.26 -11.72 -2.21
C SER A 223 -0.98 -10.44 -2.66
N ALA A 224 -1.58 -9.67 -1.75
CA ALA A 224 -2.21 -8.39 -2.02
C ALA A 224 -2.05 -7.45 -0.82
N GLN A 225 -1.19 -6.43 -0.95
CA GLN A 225 -1.07 -5.37 0.04
C GLN A 225 -2.41 -4.62 0.16
N PRO A 226 -2.84 -4.22 1.37
CA PRO A 226 -4.02 -3.38 1.51
C PRO A 226 -3.84 -2.08 0.73
N ARG A 227 -4.84 -1.75 -0.09
CA ARG A 227 -4.85 -0.62 -1.01
C ARG A 227 -6.21 0.07 -1.03
N VAL A 228 -6.21 1.39 -1.17
CA VAL A 228 -7.40 2.18 -1.45
C VAL A 228 -7.21 2.86 -2.78
N ASP A 229 -8.18 2.66 -3.67
CA ASP A 229 -8.27 3.37 -4.93
C ASP A 229 -9.35 4.43 -4.84
N LEU A 230 -9.00 5.65 -5.24
CA LEU A 230 -9.91 6.77 -5.35
C LEU A 230 -9.85 7.28 -6.80
N ILE A 231 -10.98 7.21 -7.51
CA ILE A 231 -11.06 7.54 -8.93
C ILE A 231 -12.14 8.60 -9.14
N GLY A 232 -11.70 9.81 -9.46
CA GLY A 232 -12.54 10.91 -9.90
C GLY A 232 -12.67 10.94 -11.42
N ASN A 233 -13.84 11.31 -11.91
CA ASN A 233 -14.06 11.62 -13.31
C ASN A 233 -14.89 12.89 -13.40
N TYR A 234 -14.47 13.83 -14.24
CA TYR A 234 -15.23 15.03 -14.56
C TYR A 234 -15.33 15.18 -16.07
N GLN A 235 -16.57 15.38 -16.51
CA GLN A 235 -16.92 15.58 -17.90
C GLN A 235 -17.79 16.83 -18.02
N PHE A 236 -17.52 17.63 -19.05
CA PHE A 236 -18.33 18.80 -19.42
C PHE A 236 -18.00 19.24 -20.85
N GLN A 237 -18.77 20.16 -21.40
CA GLN A 237 -18.47 20.82 -22.67
C GLN A 237 -18.21 22.31 -22.46
N ILE A 238 -17.15 22.85 -23.04
CA ILE A 238 -16.91 24.30 -23.08
C ILE A 238 -17.71 24.88 -24.23
N LEU A 239 -18.57 25.88 -23.95
CA LEU A 239 -19.43 26.54 -24.93
C LEU A 239 -20.34 25.57 -25.71
N GLY A 240 -20.58 24.37 -25.18
CA GLY A 240 -21.37 23.31 -25.82
C GLY A 240 -20.67 22.60 -26.99
N VAL A 241 -19.41 22.95 -27.30
CA VAL A 241 -18.70 22.47 -28.50
C VAL A 241 -17.49 21.62 -28.17
N VAL A 242 -16.70 22.01 -27.16
CA VAL A 242 -15.44 21.32 -26.85
C VAL A 242 -15.66 20.34 -25.69
N PRO A 243 -15.73 19.01 -25.94
CA PRO A 243 -15.90 18.04 -24.88
C PRO A 243 -14.61 17.86 -24.08
N ILE A 244 -14.74 17.91 -22.76
CA ILE A 244 -13.72 17.59 -21.78
C ILE A 244 -14.20 16.35 -21.03
N ASN A 245 -13.33 15.35 -20.91
CA ASN A 245 -13.54 14.18 -20.07
C ASN A 245 -12.18 13.75 -19.52
N GLU A 246 -12.01 13.94 -18.22
CA GLU A 246 -10.75 13.67 -17.55
C GLU A 246 -10.97 12.78 -16.34
N THR A 247 -9.99 11.90 -16.11
CA THR A 247 -9.99 10.97 -15.00
C THR A 247 -8.79 11.25 -14.12
N ASP A 248 -9.04 11.38 -12.82
CA ASP A 248 -8.04 11.58 -11.78
C ASP A 248 -8.04 10.35 -10.86
N SER A 249 -6.99 9.55 -10.93
CA SER A 249 -6.89 8.31 -10.17
C SER A 249 -5.76 8.34 -9.17
N ILE A 250 -6.06 7.96 -7.93
CA ILE A 250 -5.09 7.79 -6.85
C ILE A 250 -5.11 6.36 -6.34
N HIS A 251 -3.90 5.86 -6.11
CA HIS A 251 -3.67 4.53 -5.57
C HIS A 251 -2.84 4.64 -4.30
N ILE A 252 -3.41 4.28 -3.15
CA ILE A 252 -2.75 4.37 -1.85
C ILE A 252 -2.50 2.95 -1.35
N ARG A 253 -1.24 2.57 -1.16
CA ARG A 253 -0.86 1.21 -0.75
C ARG A 253 0.05 1.20 0.47
N ALA A 254 -0.10 0.16 1.29
CA ALA A 254 0.78 -0.08 2.42
C ALA A 254 2.00 -0.89 1.96
N ASP A 255 3.19 -0.28 1.97
CA ASP A 255 4.42 -1.00 1.67
C ASP A 255 4.95 -1.67 2.94
N THR A 256 5.00 -3.00 2.90
CA THR A 256 5.67 -3.79 3.94
C THR A 256 6.79 -4.59 3.31
N SER A 257 8.02 -4.36 3.77
CA SER A 257 9.17 -5.21 3.41
C SER A 257 8.83 -6.69 3.63
N ALA A 258 9.09 -7.51 2.60
CA ALA A 258 8.78 -8.93 2.58
C ALA A 258 9.47 -9.72 3.71
N HIS A 259 10.69 -9.31 4.07
CA HIS A 259 11.49 -9.90 5.14
C HIS A 259 12.00 -8.82 6.10
N ARG A 260 11.96 -9.09 7.41
CA ARG A 260 12.47 -8.21 8.45
C ARG A 260 13.21 -9.00 9.51
N ALA A 261 14.40 -8.56 9.87
CA ALA A 261 15.10 -9.09 11.04
C ALA A 261 14.46 -8.55 12.34
N ALA A 262 14.47 -9.39 13.37
CA ALA A 262 14.01 -9.05 14.72
C ALA A 262 14.99 -9.59 15.76
N ALA A 263 15.19 -8.86 16.84
CA ALA A 263 15.76 -9.43 18.06
C ALA A 263 14.66 -10.09 18.88
N VAL A 264 14.99 -11.17 19.58
CA VAL A 264 14.06 -11.93 20.42
C VAL A 264 14.53 -11.83 21.86
N ILE A 265 13.62 -11.45 22.75
CA ILE A 265 13.81 -11.57 24.19
C ILE A 265 12.56 -12.20 24.80
N GLY A 266 12.70 -12.95 25.86
CA GLY A 266 11.56 -13.56 26.51
C GLY A 266 11.93 -14.48 27.65
N GLY A 267 10.98 -15.31 28.02
CA GLY A 267 11.16 -16.32 29.04
C GLY A 267 9.89 -17.10 29.26
N GLY A 268 9.98 -18.08 30.13
CA GLY A 268 8.86 -18.94 30.41
C GLY A 268 9.17 -19.95 31.47
N VAL A 269 8.26 -20.91 31.60
CA VAL A 269 8.34 -21.99 32.57
C VAL A 269 8.04 -23.29 31.86
N GLU A 270 8.93 -24.26 32.03
CA GLU A 270 8.72 -25.64 31.63
C GLU A 270 8.32 -26.48 32.83
N PHE A 271 7.31 -27.32 32.67
CA PHE A 271 6.83 -28.26 33.68
C PHE A 271 6.96 -29.69 33.17
N ALA A 272 7.77 -30.49 33.85
CA ALA A 272 7.90 -31.92 33.56
C ALA A 272 6.68 -32.67 34.13
N ALA A 273 5.76 -33.08 33.26
CA ALA A 273 4.62 -33.91 33.63
C ALA A 273 5.03 -35.37 33.82
N SER A 274 5.99 -35.85 33.04
CA SER A 274 6.58 -37.19 33.12
C SER A 274 8.04 -37.16 32.59
N PRO A 275 8.79 -38.28 32.64
CA PRO A 275 10.14 -38.33 32.05
C PRO A 275 10.20 -38.08 30.54
N ARG A 276 9.07 -38.12 29.83
CA ARG A 276 9.00 -37.97 28.35
C ARG A 276 8.12 -36.82 27.88
N TRP A 277 7.31 -36.24 28.78
CA TRP A 277 6.30 -35.25 28.43
C TRP A 277 6.38 -34.06 29.39
N GLY A 278 6.37 -32.87 28.82
CA GLY A 278 6.33 -31.62 29.55
C GLY A 278 5.33 -30.65 28.94
N ILE A 279 4.99 -29.62 29.70
CA ILE A 279 4.17 -28.49 29.27
C ILE A 279 5.02 -27.23 29.41
N ARG A 280 4.89 -26.32 28.46
CA ARG A 280 5.63 -25.06 28.46
C ARG A 280 4.67 -23.88 28.32
N VAL A 281 4.92 -22.86 29.13
CA VAL A 281 4.28 -21.54 29.00
C VAL A 281 5.39 -20.55 28.73
N ASP A 282 5.28 -19.80 27.63
CA ASP A 282 6.33 -18.93 27.10
C ASP A 282 5.74 -17.57 26.71
N ALA A 283 6.50 -16.52 26.96
CA ALA A 283 6.22 -15.17 26.50
C ALA A 283 7.47 -14.57 25.86
N ARG A 284 7.31 -14.04 24.64
CA ARG A 284 8.40 -13.46 23.84
C ARG A 284 8.01 -12.13 23.23
N ASP A 285 8.99 -11.25 23.15
CA ASP A 285 8.93 -10.00 22.41
C ASP A 285 9.86 -10.07 21.19
N LEU A 286 9.35 -9.58 20.05
CA LEU A 286 10.01 -9.55 18.74
C LEU A 286 10.30 -8.09 18.39
N LEU A 287 11.50 -7.64 18.71
CA LEU A 287 11.94 -6.28 18.50
C LEU A 287 12.44 -6.12 17.06
N SER A 288 11.65 -5.49 16.20
CA SER A 288 12.02 -5.21 14.80
C SER A 288 11.98 -3.72 14.48
N GLY A 289 12.83 -3.29 13.55
CA GLY A 289 12.84 -1.90 13.07
C GLY A 289 11.53 -1.54 12.37
N ASN A 290 10.90 -0.45 12.80
CA ASN A 290 9.60 -0.02 12.30
C ASN A 290 9.75 0.69 10.95
N ARG A 291 9.69 -0.05 9.84
CA ARG A 291 9.63 0.50 8.47
C ARG A 291 8.31 0.14 7.81
N THR A 292 7.19 0.64 8.31
CA THR A 292 5.95 0.65 7.52
C THR A 292 5.90 1.99 6.84
N SER A 293 6.03 1.98 5.52
CA SER A 293 6.04 3.18 4.69
C SER A 293 4.74 3.20 3.89
N THR A 294 4.03 4.33 3.90
CA THR A 294 2.94 4.57 2.97
C THR A 294 3.62 5.02 1.67
N ARG A 295 3.76 4.13 0.69
CA ARG A 295 4.40 4.47 -0.60
C ARG A 295 3.38 4.60 -1.70
N GLY A 296 3.41 5.77 -2.35
CA GLY A 296 2.61 6.10 -3.51
C GLY A 296 1.27 6.66 -3.09
N CYS A 297 1.14 7.98 -3.13
CA CYS A 297 -0.02 8.60 -3.76
C CYS A 297 0.45 8.87 -5.17
N ASP A 298 0.40 7.87 -6.05
CA ASP A 298 0.68 8.08 -7.46
C ASP A 298 -0.64 8.57 -8.07
N GLY A 299 -0.63 9.82 -8.53
CA GLY A 299 -1.77 10.50 -9.13
C GLY A 299 -1.48 10.69 -10.62
N ASP A 300 -2.36 10.16 -11.47
CA ASP A 300 -2.30 10.38 -12.92
C ASP A 300 -3.63 10.99 -13.36
N ALA A 301 -3.58 12.25 -13.79
CA ALA A 301 -4.70 12.94 -14.42
C ALA A 301 -4.62 12.70 -15.93
N ARG A 302 -5.50 11.83 -16.45
CA ARG A 302 -5.54 11.49 -17.88
C ARG A 302 -6.63 12.27 -18.60
N VAL A 303 -6.23 12.92 -19.69
CA VAL A 303 -7.13 13.61 -20.61
C VAL A 303 -7.47 12.69 -21.77
N HIS A 304 -8.76 12.34 -21.91
CA HIS A 304 -9.25 11.65 -23.09
C HIS A 304 -9.94 12.65 -24.02
N HIS A 305 -9.21 13.18 -25.01
CA HIS A 305 -9.82 13.91 -26.11
C HIS A 305 -10.52 12.93 -27.05
N ARG A 306 -11.85 12.87 -26.99
CA ARG A 306 -12.65 12.26 -28.05
C ARG A 306 -12.96 13.34 -29.08
N VAL A 307 -12.20 13.36 -30.18
CA VAL A 307 -12.57 14.13 -31.37
C VAL A 307 -13.82 13.46 -31.96
N PRO A 308 -14.94 14.18 -32.19
CA PRO A 308 -16.08 13.62 -32.91
C PRO A 308 -15.64 13.25 -34.34
N ASP A 309 -15.95 12.02 -34.78
CA ASP A 309 -15.57 11.50 -36.11
C ASP A 309 -16.26 12.20 -37.30
N ASP A 310 -17.07 13.23 -37.04
CA ASP A 310 -18.00 13.80 -38.03
C ASP A 310 -17.47 15.04 -38.77
N ALA A 311 -16.17 15.33 -38.69
CA ALA A 311 -15.53 16.45 -39.40
C ALA A 311 -14.47 16.02 -40.42
N LYS A 312 -14.66 14.89 -41.11
CA LYS A 312 -13.92 14.60 -42.36
C LYS A 312 -14.76 15.06 -43.56
N PRO A 313 -14.28 15.99 -44.41
CA PRO A 313 -14.96 16.27 -45.67
C PRO A 313 -14.93 15.01 -46.54
N ALA A 314 -16.12 14.58 -46.97
CA ALA A 314 -16.30 13.48 -47.88
C ALA A 314 -15.61 13.77 -49.22
N VAL A 315 -14.44 13.17 -49.45
CA VAL A 315 -13.86 13.10 -50.79
C VAL A 315 -14.49 11.90 -51.49
N GLN A 316 -15.35 12.22 -52.46
CA GLN A 316 -16.04 11.28 -53.33
C GLN A 316 -15.05 10.39 -54.10
N HIS A 317 -15.32 9.09 -54.03
CA HIS A 317 -14.81 8.06 -54.92
C HIS A 317 -15.09 8.42 -56.39
N ARG A 318 -14.05 8.40 -57.24
CA ARG A 318 -14.22 7.99 -58.64
C ARG A 318 -13.01 7.16 -59.07
N GLU A 319 -13.21 5.83 -59.04
CA GLU A 319 -12.37 4.87 -59.75
C GLU A 319 -12.48 5.10 -61.26
N ARG A 320 -11.36 4.92 -62.00
CA ARG A 320 -11.19 3.80 -62.94
C ARG A 320 -9.91 3.91 -63.79
N ARG A 321 -9.16 2.80 -63.73
CA ARG A 321 -8.60 2.01 -64.85
C ARG A 321 -7.39 2.53 -65.67
N HIS A 322 -6.32 1.74 -65.53
CA HIS A 322 -5.58 1.00 -66.57
C HIS A 322 -4.46 1.66 -67.41
N LEU A 323 -3.35 0.89 -67.42
CA LEU A 323 -2.31 0.66 -68.45
C LEU A 323 -1.23 1.76 -68.60
N HIS A 324 0.05 1.48 -68.29
CA HIS A 324 1.08 0.73 -69.05
C HIS A 324 1.84 1.59 -70.07
N ALA A 325 3.16 1.66 -69.87
CA ALA A 325 4.25 1.84 -70.84
C ALA A 325 4.69 3.24 -71.34
N GLU A 326 6.02 3.31 -71.50
CA GLU A 326 6.88 4.18 -72.33
C GLU A 326 7.01 5.67 -71.95
N ARG A 327 8.19 6.16 -71.53
CA ARG A 327 9.49 6.36 -72.22
C ARG A 327 9.39 7.39 -73.35
N ILE A 328 10.36 8.32 -73.31
CA ILE A 328 10.88 9.22 -74.37
C ILE A 328 10.49 10.70 -74.21
N GLY A 329 11.54 11.53 -74.07
CA GLY A 329 11.66 12.77 -74.85
C GLY A 329 11.37 14.09 -74.15
N ASP A 330 12.41 14.67 -73.53
CA ASP A 330 12.65 16.12 -73.59
C ASP A 330 13.14 16.44 -75.03
N PRO A 331 12.69 17.52 -75.69
CA PRO A 331 13.37 18.82 -75.53
C PRO A 331 12.46 20.06 -75.72
N GLY A 332 12.87 21.21 -75.18
CA GLY A 332 12.63 22.50 -75.86
C GLY A 332 12.24 23.71 -75.01
N ILE A 333 13.26 24.37 -74.46
CA ILE A 333 13.37 25.81 -74.13
C ILE A 333 13.10 26.63 -75.44
N PRO A 334 12.59 27.89 -75.51
CA PRO A 334 12.85 29.07 -74.65
C PRO A 334 11.58 29.94 -74.39
N ASP A 335 11.52 31.12 -73.79
CA ASP A 335 12.46 32.19 -73.46
C ASP A 335 11.73 33.25 -72.60
N LEU A 336 12.49 34.11 -71.89
CA LEU A 336 12.16 35.51 -71.49
C LEU A 336 10.97 35.71 -70.49
N GLN A 337 10.98 36.59 -69.49
CA GLN A 337 11.82 37.74 -69.18
C GLN A 337 11.57 38.21 -67.74
N ARG A 338 12.67 38.62 -67.07
CA ARG A 338 12.82 39.80 -66.20
C ARG A 338 11.60 40.31 -65.39
N HIS A 339 11.75 40.33 -64.05
CA HIS A 339 12.20 41.54 -63.34
C HIS A 339 12.48 41.27 -61.84
N GLY A 340 13.73 41.52 -61.42
CA GLY A 340 14.04 41.98 -60.04
C GLY A 340 13.52 43.41 -59.87
N TYR A 341 13.36 43.96 -58.67
CA TYR A 341 14.35 44.05 -57.59
C TYR A 341 13.67 44.19 -56.21
N PRO A 342 14.44 44.05 -55.11
CA PRO A 342 14.01 44.08 -53.71
C PRO A 342 14.29 45.42 -53.01
N ALA A 343 13.71 45.60 -51.82
CA ALA A 343 14.27 46.19 -50.58
C ALA A 343 13.11 46.56 -49.66
#